data_AF-A0A7Y2UX27-F1
#
_entry.id   AF-A0A7Y2UX27-F1
#
_cell.length_a   1.000
_cell.length_b   1.000
_cell.length_c   1.000
_cell.angle_alpha   90.00
_cell.angle_beta   90.00
_cell.angle_gamma   90.00
#
_symmetry.space_group_name_H-M   'P 1'
#
loop_
_entity.id
_entity.type
_entity.pdbx_description
1 polymer ?
#
loop_
_entity_poly.entity_id
_entity_poly.type
_entity_poly.pdbx_seq_one_letter_code
_entity_poly.pdbx_strand_id
1 'polypeptide(L)' 'VGAIVEKPVVRNGEIVVGKTMKLTLACDHRTVDGATGAQFLQTLRAYMENPVTMLA' A
#
# COMPACT_ATOMS: atom_id res chain seq x y z
N VAL A 1 -2.21 -6.20 -9.45
CA VAL A 1 -1.49 -4.93 -9.18
C VAL A 1 -1.87 -3.94 -10.28
N GLY A 2 -2.25 -2.72 -9.92
CA GLY A 2 -2.63 -1.68 -10.90
C GLY A 2 -1.43 -0.91 -11.46
N ALA A 3 -1.66 -0.12 -12.50
CA ALA A 3 -0.66 0.81 -13.03
C ALA A 3 -0.36 1.95 -12.04
N ILE A 4 0.85 2.52 -12.16
CA ILE A 4 1.21 3.76 -11.46
C ILE A 4 0.58 4.93 -12.20
N VAL A 5 -0.15 5.77 -11.48
CA VAL A 5 -0.83 6.95 -12.03
C VAL A 5 -0.59 8.16 -11.15
N GLU A 6 -0.49 9.32 -11.77
CA GLU A 6 -0.35 10.60 -11.06
C GLU A 6 -1.71 11.06 -10.55
N LYS A 7 -1.78 11.39 -9.25
CA LYS A 7 -3.00 11.85 -8.58
C LYS A 7 -2.68 12.96 -7.59
N PRO A 8 -3.61 13.89 -7.34
CA PRO A 8 -3.47 14.81 -6.22
C PRO A 8 -3.50 14.04 -4.90
N VAL A 9 -2.49 14.23 -4.07
CA VAL A 9 -2.35 13.63 -2.74
C VAL A 9 -2.00 14.71 -1.72
N VAL A 10 -2.44 14.51 -0.49
CA VAL A 10 -2.06 15.42 0.61
C VAL A 10 -0.75 14.94 1.21
N ARG A 11 0.26 15.81 1.25
CA ARG A 11 1.51 15.60 2.00
C ARG A 11 1.75 16.81 2.89
N ASN A 12 1.94 16.58 4.19
CA ASN A 12 2.19 17.63 5.18
C ASN A 12 1.17 18.79 5.16
N GLY A 13 -0.09 18.50 4.84
CA GLY A 13 -1.16 19.51 4.76
C GLY A 13 -1.30 20.21 3.41
N GLU A 14 -0.42 19.95 2.45
CA GLU A 14 -0.47 20.53 1.10
C GLU A 14 -0.90 19.50 0.05
N ILE A 15 -1.65 19.96 -0.97
CA ILE A 15 -2.02 19.12 -2.12
C ILE A 15 -0.87 19.14 -3.12
N VAL A 16 -0.27 17.99 -3.36
CA VAL A 16 0.81 17.80 -4.34
C VAL A 16 0.47 16.70 -5.32
N VAL A 17 1.04 16.74 -6.52
CA VAL A 17 0.92 15.62 -7.47
C VAL A 17 1.83 14.49 -7.02
N GLY A 18 1.25 13.31 -6.76
CA GLY A 18 1.97 12.11 -6.34
C GLY A 18 1.73 10.93 -7.27
N LYS A 19 2.78 10.13 -7.49
CA LYS A 19 2.67 8.82 -8.16
C LYS A 19 2.07 7.81 -7.18
N THR A 20 0.92 7.25 -7.53
CA THR A 20 0.19 6.29 -6.68
C THR A 20 -0.10 5.02 -7.46
N MET A 21 -0.17 3.89 -6.74
CA MET A 21 -0.51 2.59 -7.32
C MET A 21 -1.58 1.90 -6.48
N LYS A 22 -2.51 1.19 -7.11
CA LYS A 22 -3.52 0.37 -6.42
C LYS A 22 -2.99 -1.05 -6.25
N LEU A 23 -2.95 -1.51 -5.00
CA LEU A 23 -2.73 -2.92 -4.63
C LEU A 23 -4.07 -3.56 -4.25
N THR A 24 -4.27 -4.80 -4.67
CA THR A 24 -5.48 -5.58 -4.36
C THR A 24 -5.03 -6.97 -3.96
N LEU A 25 -5.48 -7.41 -2.78
CA LEU A 25 -5.23 -8.74 -2.25
C LEU A 25 -6.53 -9.54 -2.28
N ALA A 26 -6.49 -10.70 -2.90
CA ALA A 26 -7.53 -11.71 -2.80
C ALA A 26 -7.05 -12.78 -1.82
N CYS A 27 -7.85 -13.08 -0.80
CA CYS A 27 -7.52 -14.08 0.23
C CYS A 27 -8.64 -15.12 0.33
N ASP A 28 -8.30 -16.35 0.72
CA ASP A 28 -9.28 -17.32 1.19
C ASP A 28 -9.68 -16.96 2.64
N HIS A 29 -10.93 -16.55 2.82
CA HIS A 29 -11.42 -16.07 4.11
C HIS A 29 -11.56 -17.17 5.18
N ARG A 30 -11.49 -18.44 4.79
CA ARG A 30 -11.45 -19.56 5.74
C ARG A 30 -10.12 -19.62 6.50
N THR A 31 -9.07 -19.05 5.91
CA THR A 31 -7.70 -19.08 6.45
C THR A 31 -7.23 -17.70 6.87
N VAL A 32 -7.65 -16.64 6.17
CA VAL A 32 -7.21 -15.27 6.41
C VAL A 32 -8.43 -14.38 6.63
N ASP A 33 -8.55 -13.81 7.82
CA ASP A 33 -9.57 -12.80 8.07
C ASP A 33 -9.21 -11.43 7.46
N GLY A 34 -10.21 -10.54 7.39
CA GLY A 34 -10.01 -9.20 6.85
C GLY A 34 -8.99 -8.36 7.63
N ALA A 35 -8.83 -8.58 8.94
CA ALA A 35 -7.89 -7.83 9.76
C ALA A 35 -6.43 -8.20 9.42
N THR A 36 -6.16 -9.49 9.32
CA THR A 36 -4.86 -10.05 8.91
C THR A 36 -4.52 -9.64 7.48
N GLY A 37 -5.48 -9.72 6.56
CA GLY A 37 -5.29 -9.26 5.18
C GLY A 37 -4.99 -7.75 5.09
N ALA A 38 -5.67 -6.93 5.91
CA ALA A 38 -5.41 -5.50 5.97
C ALA A 38 -4.02 -5.18 6.56
N GLN A 39 -3.62 -5.87 7.63
CA GLN A 39 -2.28 -5.73 8.22
C GLN A 39 -1.19 -6.09 7.21
N PHE A 40 -1.35 -7.20 6.49
CA PHE A 40 -0.43 -7.60 5.44
C PHE A 40 -0.26 -6.51 4.38
N LEU A 41 -1.37 -5.94 3.88
CA LEU A 41 -1.33 -4.86 2.90
C LEU A 41 -0.65 -3.59 3.44
N GLN A 42 -0.82 -3.28 4.73
CA GLN A 42 -0.13 -2.14 5.36
C GLN A 42 1.37 -2.36 5.46
N THR A 43 1.81 -3.55 5.89
CA THR A 43 3.22 -3.92 5.95
C THR A 43 3.84 -3.89 4.55
N LEU A 44 3.17 -4.48 3.56
CA LEU A 44 3.63 -4.45 2.18
C LEU A 44 3.73 -3.02 1.65
N ARG A 45 2.75 -2.16 1.95
CA ARG A 45 2.79 -0.74 1.58
C ARG A 45 4.02 -0.06 2.18
N ALA A 46 4.32 -0.27 3.45
CA ALA A 46 5.48 0.34 4.12
C ALA A 46 6.79 -0.06 3.45
N TYR A 47 6.95 -1.35 3.11
CA TYR A 47 8.10 -1.84 2.38
C TYR A 47 8.22 -1.23 0.98
N MET A 48 7.12 -1.08 0.26
CA MET A 48 7.15 -0.47 -1.08
C MET A 48 7.44 1.04 -1.04
N GLU A 49 6.97 1.75 -0.01
CA GLU A 49 7.22 3.18 0.18
C GLU A 49 8.63 3.45 0.72
N ASN A 50 9.23 2.50 1.47
CA ASN A 50 10.60 2.58 1.97
C ASN A 50 11.32 1.21 1.88
N PRO A 51 11.90 0.87 0.72
CA PRO A 51 12.49 -0.45 0.47
C PRO A 51 13.62 -0.86 1.43
N VAL A 52 14.32 0.10 2.04
CA VAL A 52 15.41 -0.19 3.00
C VAL A 52 14.88 -0.93 4.23
N THR A 53 13.60 -0.71 4.58
CA THR A 53 12.96 -1.41 5.72
C THR A 53 12.79 -2.91 5.50
N MET A 54 13.01 -3.45 4.29
CA MET A 54 13.03 -4.89 4.04
C MET A 54 14.39 -5.55 4.37
N LEU A 55 15.46 -4.77 4.50
CA LEU A 55 16.83 -5.26 4.67
C LEU A 55 17.33 -5.21 6.13
N ALA A 56 16.55 -4.63 7.03
CA ALA A 56 16.88 -4.43 8.44
C ALA A 56 16.45 -5.61 9.32
#